data_AF-A0A250Y172-F1
#
_entry.id   AF-A0A250Y172-F1
#
_cell.length_a   1.000
_cell.length_b   1.000
_cell.length_c   1.000
_cell.angle_alpha   90.00
_cell.angle_beta   90.00
_cell.angle_gamma   90.00
#
_symmetry.space_group_name_H-M   'P 1'
#
loop_
_entity.id
_entity.type
_entity.pdbx_description
1 polymer ?
#
loop_
_entity_poly.entity_id
_entity_poly.type
_entity_poly.pdbx_seq_one_letter_code
_entity_poly.pdbx_strand_id
1 'polypeptide(L)'
;MEKCYWMTVVVLIGLTVRWTVSLNSYSGAGKPPMFGDYEAQRHWQEITFNLPLKQWYFNNSDNNLQYWGLDYPPLTAYHSFLCAYVAKFINPDWIALHTSRGHESQEHKLFMRATVLIADLLIYIPAVVLYCCCLKEISTKKKIANALCILLYPGLILIDYGHFQYNSVSLGFALWGVLGVSCDWDLLGSLAFCLAVNYKQMELYHSLPFFCFLLGKCFKKGLKGKGFGLLIKLACTVVASFTLCWLPFFTEREQTLQVLRRLFPVDRGLFEVICALSFFLFSFQVHEKSILLVSLPVCLVLNEIPFMSTWFLLVSTFSMLPLLLKDELLMPSVVTVMAFFIACASFFPVFEKTSEEELQLKSFSISVRKYLPCFTFLPKIIQYLFFTSGIAMVLLTLMAVTLDPPQKLPDLFSVLVCFVSCMHFLFFLLYFNIIIMWDSKNGRNRKKVN
;
A
#
# COMPACT_ATOMS: atom_id res chain seq x y z
N MET A 1 -2.05 -11.90 30.58
CA MET A 1 -3.45 -11.73 30.16
C MET A 1 -3.79 -10.27 29.87
N GLU A 2 -3.46 -9.30 30.72
CA GLU A 2 -3.76 -7.87 30.45
C GLU A 2 -3.23 -7.30 29.12
N LYS A 3 -2.12 -7.79 28.60
CA LYS A 3 -1.51 -7.20 27.39
C LYS A 3 -2.23 -7.62 26.10
N CYS A 4 -2.94 -8.75 26.10
CA CYS A 4 -3.69 -9.23 24.94
C CYS A 4 -4.98 -8.44 24.73
N TYR A 5 -5.68 -8.03 25.79
CA TYR A 5 -6.98 -7.37 25.61
C TYR A 5 -6.86 -6.03 24.90
N TRP A 6 -5.83 -5.24 25.20
CA TRP A 6 -5.64 -3.96 24.50
C TRP A 6 -5.34 -4.12 23.02
N MET A 7 -4.55 -5.13 22.64
CA MET A 7 -4.32 -5.43 21.22
C MET A 7 -5.61 -5.86 20.54
N THR A 8 -6.42 -6.70 21.19
CA THR A 8 -7.75 -7.08 20.69
C THR A 8 -8.66 -5.86 20.54
N VAL A 9 -8.69 -4.95 21.51
CA VAL A 9 -9.48 -3.70 21.43
C VAL A 9 -9.04 -2.86 20.23
N VAL A 10 -7.73 -2.70 20.02
CA VAL A 10 -7.19 -1.96 18.87
C VAL A 10 -7.61 -2.61 17.54
N VAL A 11 -7.55 -3.94 17.44
CA VAL A 11 -8.03 -4.67 16.24
C VAL A 11 -9.52 -4.45 16.03
N LEU A 12 -10.34 -4.54 17.08
CA LEU A 12 -11.79 -4.30 17.01
C LEU A 12 -12.13 -2.86 16.58
N ILE A 13 -11.38 -1.86 17.08
CA ILE A 13 -11.50 -0.47 16.62
C ILE A 13 -11.18 -0.39 15.12
N GLY A 14 -10.06 -0.97 14.69
CA GLY A 14 -9.65 -0.97 13.28
C GLY A 14 -10.68 -1.62 12.35
N LEU A 15 -11.28 -2.74 12.78
CA LEU A 15 -12.35 -3.44 12.06
C LEU A 15 -13.64 -2.62 12.01
N THR A 16 -13.99 -1.97 13.13
CA THR A 16 -15.19 -1.13 13.21
C THR A 16 -15.09 0.04 12.24
N VAL A 17 -13.95 0.73 12.19
CA VAL A 17 -13.73 1.85 11.27
C VAL A 17 -13.77 1.40 9.80
N ARG A 18 -13.17 0.24 9.48
CA ARG A 18 -13.26 -0.34 8.12
C ARG A 18 -14.70 -0.63 7.72
N TRP A 19 -15.45 -1.27 8.61
CA TRP A 19 -16.84 -1.63 8.34
C TRP A 19 -17.72 -0.40 8.18
N THR A 20 -17.54 0.64 9.00
CA THR A 20 -18.33 1.89 8.85
C THR A 20 -18.02 2.63 7.56
N VAL A 21 -16.76 2.64 7.10
CA VAL A 21 -16.41 3.18 5.77
C VAL A 21 -17.12 2.39 4.66
N SER A 22 -17.22 1.07 4.79
CA SER A 22 -17.84 0.18 3.80
C SER A 22 -19.33 0.44 3.52
N LEU A 23 -20.02 1.12 4.44
CA LEU A 23 -21.42 1.51 4.29
C LEU A 23 -21.64 2.58 3.21
N ASN A 24 -20.60 3.37 2.90
CA ASN A 24 -20.66 4.47 1.93
C ASN A 24 -20.61 3.96 0.48
N SER A 25 -20.67 4.88 -0.48
CA SER A 25 -20.60 4.59 -1.92
C SER A 25 -19.28 3.89 -2.31
N TYR A 26 -19.19 3.44 -3.56
CA TYR A 26 -18.03 2.73 -4.12
C TYR A 26 -17.67 3.27 -5.50
N SER A 27 -16.50 2.88 -6.00
CA SER A 27 -16.04 3.35 -7.31
C SER A 27 -16.99 2.96 -8.43
N GLY A 28 -17.57 3.98 -9.08
CA GLY A 28 -18.45 3.81 -10.22
C GLY A 28 -19.91 3.48 -9.92
N ALA A 29 -20.36 3.60 -8.65
CA ALA A 29 -21.76 3.41 -8.29
C ALA A 29 -22.71 4.27 -9.15
N GLY A 30 -23.72 3.65 -9.76
CA GLY A 30 -24.69 4.32 -10.61
C GLY A 30 -24.12 5.01 -11.86
N LYS A 31 -22.95 4.58 -12.36
CA LYS A 31 -22.25 5.20 -13.52
C LYS A 31 -22.09 4.24 -14.70
N PRO A 32 -23.18 3.82 -15.38
CA PRO A 32 -23.10 3.01 -16.60
C PRO A 32 -22.41 3.78 -17.75
N PRO A 33 -21.89 3.10 -18.78
CA PRO A 33 -21.92 1.64 -18.97
C PRO A 33 -20.74 0.90 -18.31
N MET A 34 -19.66 1.62 -17.98
CA MET A 34 -18.40 1.01 -17.50
C MET A 34 -18.32 0.91 -15.98
N PHE A 35 -19.08 1.69 -15.20
CA PHE A 35 -18.95 1.73 -13.74
C PHE A 35 -17.49 2.01 -13.31
N GLY A 36 -16.96 1.31 -12.29
CA GLY A 36 -15.65 1.55 -11.71
C GLY A 36 -15.00 0.29 -11.16
N ASP A 37 -14.03 0.44 -10.26
CA ASP A 37 -13.22 -0.68 -9.74
C ASP A 37 -14.07 -1.77 -9.07
N TYR A 38 -15.22 -1.42 -8.48
CA TYR A 38 -16.17 -2.39 -7.93
C TYR A 38 -16.66 -3.38 -9.01
N GLU A 39 -17.06 -2.85 -10.17
CA GLU A 39 -17.53 -3.67 -11.29
C GLU A 39 -16.39 -4.47 -11.91
N ALA A 40 -15.17 -3.93 -11.94
CA ALA A 40 -14.00 -4.69 -12.37
C ALA A 40 -13.80 -5.96 -11.54
N GLN A 41 -13.86 -5.85 -10.22
CA GLN A 41 -13.72 -7.00 -9.33
C GLN A 41 -14.89 -7.98 -9.45
N ARG A 42 -16.12 -7.50 -9.61
CA ARG A 42 -17.28 -8.37 -9.85
C ARG A 42 -17.12 -9.12 -11.17
N HIS A 43 -16.74 -8.43 -12.24
CA HIS A 43 -16.55 -9.04 -13.54
C HIS A 43 -15.43 -10.10 -13.51
N TRP A 44 -14.37 -9.88 -12.73
CA TRP A 44 -13.34 -10.90 -12.53
C TRP A 44 -13.90 -12.17 -11.84
N GLN A 45 -14.85 -12.04 -10.90
CA GLN A 45 -15.54 -13.19 -10.31
C GLN A 45 -16.41 -13.91 -11.34
N GLU A 46 -17.16 -13.18 -12.18
CA GLU A 46 -17.95 -13.74 -13.28
C GLU A 46 -17.10 -14.55 -14.26
N ILE A 47 -16.01 -13.97 -14.80
CA ILE A 47 -15.20 -14.65 -15.82
C ILE A 47 -14.42 -15.84 -15.25
N THR A 48 -13.90 -15.72 -14.03
CA THR A 48 -13.09 -16.79 -13.43
C THR A 48 -13.94 -18.01 -13.09
N PHE A 49 -15.22 -17.80 -12.74
CA PHE A 49 -16.15 -18.88 -12.44
C PHE A 49 -16.72 -19.54 -13.69
N ASN A 50 -17.14 -18.76 -14.70
CA ASN A 50 -17.89 -19.29 -15.84
C ASN A 50 -17.00 -19.75 -17.00
N LEU A 51 -15.77 -19.24 -17.12
CA LEU A 51 -14.91 -19.54 -18.26
C LEU A 51 -13.77 -20.51 -17.90
N PRO A 52 -13.37 -21.40 -18.83
CA PRO A 52 -12.16 -22.18 -18.69
C PRO A 52 -10.93 -21.29 -18.43
N LEU A 53 -9.99 -21.79 -17.62
CA LEU A 53 -8.79 -21.03 -17.21
C LEU A 53 -8.01 -20.41 -18.38
N LYS A 54 -7.96 -21.10 -19.53
CA LYS A 54 -7.29 -20.61 -20.74
C LYS A 54 -7.93 -19.34 -21.33
N GLN A 55 -9.16 -19.00 -20.95
CA GLN A 55 -9.91 -17.86 -21.50
C GLN A 55 -9.88 -16.62 -20.59
N TRP A 56 -9.39 -16.72 -19.35
CA TRP A 56 -9.45 -15.63 -18.36
C TRP A 56 -8.75 -14.34 -18.82
N TYR A 57 -7.65 -14.47 -19.57
CA TYR A 57 -6.83 -13.34 -20.04
C TYR A 57 -6.93 -13.10 -21.56
N PHE A 58 -7.87 -13.75 -22.24
CA PHE A 58 -8.02 -13.69 -23.70
C PHE A 58 -9.34 -13.06 -24.10
N ASN A 59 -9.29 -12.22 -25.13
CA ASN A 59 -10.48 -11.66 -25.72
C ASN A 59 -11.21 -12.72 -26.54
N ASN A 60 -12.51 -12.90 -26.31
CA ASN A 60 -13.36 -13.82 -27.06
C ASN A 60 -14.83 -13.35 -27.00
N SER A 61 -15.77 -14.18 -27.47
CA SER A 61 -17.22 -13.88 -27.45
C SER A 61 -17.76 -13.62 -26.04
N ASP A 62 -17.20 -14.30 -25.05
CA ASP A 62 -17.67 -14.32 -23.66
C ASP A 62 -16.87 -13.40 -22.74
N ASN A 63 -15.59 -13.16 -23.06
CA ASN A 63 -14.69 -12.27 -22.32
C ASN A 63 -14.23 -11.10 -23.20
N ASN A 64 -14.77 -9.91 -22.96
CA ASN A 64 -14.34 -8.68 -23.63
C ASN A 64 -13.28 -7.97 -22.78
N LEU A 65 -12.01 -8.01 -23.21
CA LEU A 65 -10.91 -7.39 -22.46
C LEU A 65 -10.99 -5.86 -22.38
N GLN A 66 -11.83 -5.21 -23.19
CA GLN A 66 -12.12 -3.77 -23.08
C GLN A 66 -13.13 -3.46 -21.97
N TYR A 67 -13.88 -4.46 -21.50
CA TYR A 67 -14.80 -4.36 -20.36
C TYR A 67 -14.15 -5.02 -19.14
N TRP A 68 -13.28 -4.27 -18.45
CA TRP A 68 -12.60 -4.74 -17.24
C TRP A 68 -11.89 -6.09 -17.35
N GLY A 69 -11.11 -6.28 -18.42
CA GLY A 69 -10.30 -7.48 -18.57
C GLY A 69 -9.36 -7.69 -17.37
N LEU A 70 -9.00 -8.95 -17.12
CA LEU A 70 -8.15 -9.32 -15.99
C LEU A 70 -6.72 -8.79 -16.18
N ASP A 71 -6.29 -7.91 -15.28
CA ASP A 71 -5.01 -7.17 -15.37
C ASP A 71 -4.00 -7.52 -14.27
N TYR A 72 -4.39 -8.40 -13.34
CA TYR A 72 -3.59 -8.82 -12.20
C TYR A 72 -3.07 -10.25 -12.36
N PRO A 73 -2.00 -10.63 -11.66
CA PRO A 73 -1.38 -11.94 -11.83
C PRO A 73 -2.27 -13.07 -11.28
N PRO A 74 -1.91 -14.34 -11.57
CA PRO A 74 -2.77 -15.50 -11.31
C PRO A 74 -3.34 -15.61 -9.89
N LEU A 75 -2.62 -15.15 -8.86
CA LEU A 75 -3.12 -15.27 -7.48
C LEU A 75 -4.37 -14.39 -7.24
N THR A 76 -4.47 -13.23 -7.89
CA THR A 76 -5.73 -12.45 -7.86
C THR A 76 -6.84 -13.22 -8.56
N ALA A 77 -6.57 -13.82 -9.72
CA ALA A 77 -7.56 -14.58 -10.47
C ALA A 77 -8.14 -15.74 -9.63
N TYR A 78 -7.27 -16.47 -8.92
CA TYR A 78 -7.71 -17.52 -7.99
C TYR A 78 -8.50 -16.99 -6.79
N HIS A 79 -8.14 -15.81 -6.28
CA HIS A 79 -8.92 -15.16 -5.23
C HIS A 79 -10.31 -14.75 -5.74
N SER A 80 -10.41 -14.13 -6.91
CA SER A 80 -11.70 -13.83 -7.56
C SER A 80 -12.52 -15.09 -7.79
N PHE A 81 -11.90 -16.18 -8.23
CA PHE A 81 -12.56 -17.48 -8.40
C PHE A 81 -13.12 -18.04 -7.09
N LEU A 82 -12.35 -17.96 -5.99
CA LEU A 82 -12.81 -18.37 -4.67
C LEU A 82 -14.00 -17.54 -4.20
N CYS A 83 -13.93 -16.22 -4.34
CA CYS A 83 -15.05 -15.33 -4.04
C CYS A 83 -16.28 -15.67 -4.90
N ALA A 84 -16.09 -15.97 -6.18
CA ALA A 84 -17.16 -16.33 -7.09
C ALA A 84 -17.87 -17.63 -6.69
N TYR A 85 -17.16 -18.64 -6.18
CA TYR A 85 -17.79 -19.85 -5.62
C TYR A 85 -18.70 -19.53 -4.43
N VAL A 86 -18.29 -18.62 -3.55
CA VAL A 86 -19.12 -18.17 -2.44
C VAL A 86 -20.32 -17.37 -2.96
N ALA A 87 -20.11 -16.49 -3.95
CA ALA A 87 -21.18 -15.74 -4.61
C ALA A 87 -22.22 -16.69 -5.22
N LYS A 88 -21.79 -17.72 -5.95
CA LYS A 88 -22.65 -18.76 -6.55
C LYS A 88 -23.57 -19.42 -5.54
N PHE A 89 -23.06 -19.68 -4.34
CA PHE A 89 -23.82 -20.32 -3.26
C PHE A 89 -24.88 -19.40 -2.66
N ILE A 90 -24.60 -18.09 -2.59
CA ILE A 90 -25.51 -17.09 -2.00
C ILE A 90 -26.54 -16.64 -3.04
N ASN A 91 -26.08 -16.12 -4.17
CA ASN A 91 -26.91 -15.68 -5.27
C ASN A 91 -26.15 -15.82 -6.61
N PRO A 92 -26.53 -16.78 -7.47
CA PRO A 92 -25.85 -17.02 -8.74
C PRO A 92 -25.98 -15.88 -9.75
N ASP A 93 -26.96 -15.00 -9.61
CA ASP A 93 -27.20 -13.89 -10.55
C ASP A 93 -26.12 -12.82 -10.48
N TRP A 94 -25.40 -12.70 -9.37
CA TRP A 94 -24.29 -11.72 -9.21
C TRP A 94 -23.10 -11.99 -10.16
N ILE A 95 -22.97 -13.24 -10.60
CA ILE A 95 -21.87 -13.72 -11.45
C ILE A 95 -22.40 -14.42 -12.70
N ALA A 96 -23.67 -14.20 -13.08
CA ALA A 96 -24.24 -14.81 -14.27
C ALA A 96 -23.60 -14.22 -15.53
N LEU A 97 -23.05 -15.09 -16.38
CA LEU A 97 -22.37 -14.67 -17.60
C LEU A 97 -23.32 -13.86 -18.50
N HIS A 98 -22.87 -12.72 -19.02
CA HIS A 98 -23.61 -11.80 -19.91
C HIS A 98 -24.73 -10.98 -19.27
N THR A 99 -25.39 -11.47 -18.22
CA THR A 99 -26.53 -10.78 -17.58
C THR A 99 -26.15 -9.98 -16.34
N SER A 100 -25.05 -10.34 -15.67
CA SER A 100 -24.63 -9.71 -14.40
C SER A 100 -23.76 -8.46 -14.55
N ARG A 101 -23.47 -8.04 -15.79
CA ARG A 101 -22.65 -6.85 -16.06
C ARG A 101 -23.35 -5.59 -15.54
N GLY A 102 -22.67 -4.85 -14.68
CA GLY A 102 -23.22 -3.68 -14.02
C GLY A 102 -24.26 -4.00 -12.93
N HIS A 103 -24.23 -5.21 -12.36
CA HIS A 103 -25.20 -5.60 -11.32
C HIS A 103 -25.03 -4.79 -10.03
N GLU A 104 -26.04 -4.00 -9.69
CA GLU A 104 -26.11 -3.21 -8.46
C GLU A 104 -27.25 -3.69 -7.56
N SER A 105 -26.91 -4.10 -6.34
CA SER A 105 -27.89 -4.39 -5.29
C SER A 105 -27.22 -4.25 -3.91
N GLN A 106 -28.01 -3.96 -2.89
CA GLN A 106 -27.48 -3.78 -1.54
C GLN A 106 -26.89 -5.08 -0.97
N GLU A 107 -27.47 -6.24 -1.31
CA GLU A 107 -26.98 -7.56 -0.91
C GLU A 107 -25.63 -7.88 -1.57
N HIS A 108 -25.51 -7.61 -2.88
CA HIS A 108 -24.24 -7.79 -3.59
C HIS A 108 -23.16 -6.87 -3.03
N LYS A 109 -23.50 -5.60 -2.73
CA LYS A 109 -22.60 -4.66 -2.06
C LYS A 109 -22.11 -5.22 -0.72
N LEU A 110 -23.02 -5.73 0.11
CA LEU A 110 -22.67 -6.33 1.40
C LEU A 110 -21.73 -7.52 1.23
N PHE A 111 -22.01 -8.42 0.29
CA PHE A 111 -21.15 -9.56 -0.03
C PHE A 111 -19.75 -9.11 -0.43
N MET A 112 -19.64 -8.19 -1.38
CA MET A 112 -18.37 -7.66 -1.86
C MET A 112 -17.59 -6.94 -0.75
N ARG A 113 -18.24 -6.17 0.13
CA ARG A 113 -17.56 -5.55 1.28
C ARG A 113 -17.06 -6.61 2.28
N ALA A 114 -17.81 -7.69 2.46
CA ALA A 114 -17.41 -8.79 3.35
C ALA A 114 -16.20 -9.56 2.81
N THR A 115 -16.08 -9.77 1.50
CA THR A 115 -14.89 -10.44 0.92
C THR A 115 -13.61 -9.64 1.15
N VAL A 116 -13.66 -8.30 1.00
CA VAL A 116 -12.53 -7.42 1.36
C VAL A 116 -12.20 -7.54 2.84
N LEU A 117 -13.21 -7.50 3.72
CA LEU A 117 -13.03 -7.64 5.16
C LEU A 117 -12.36 -8.96 5.55
N ILE A 118 -12.83 -10.08 4.99
CA ILE A 118 -12.29 -11.41 5.26
C ILE A 118 -10.84 -11.50 4.79
N ALA A 119 -10.54 -10.99 3.59
CA ALA A 119 -9.18 -11.02 3.06
C ALA A 119 -8.20 -10.18 3.92
N ASP A 120 -8.61 -8.99 4.37
CA ASP A 120 -7.82 -8.14 5.29
C ASP A 120 -7.59 -8.85 6.65
N LEU A 121 -8.65 -9.44 7.23
CA LEU A 121 -8.62 -10.20 8.48
C LEU A 121 -7.67 -11.40 8.44
N LEU A 122 -7.58 -12.08 7.30
CA LEU A 122 -6.74 -13.26 7.15
C LEU A 122 -5.27 -12.93 6.89
N ILE A 123 -4.99 -11.79 6.25
CA ILE A 123 -3.65 -11.53 5.69
C ILE A 123 -2.98 -10.31 6.33
N TYR A 124 -3.59 -9.12 6.24
CA TYR A 124 -2.92 -7.88 6.63
C TYR A 124 -3.03 -7.59 8.13
N ILE A 125 -4.21 -7.73 8.74
CA ILE A 125 -4.38 -7.47 10.19
C ILE A 125 -3.44 -8.35 11.04
N PRO A 126 -3.33 -9.67 10.81
CA PRO A 126 -2.38 -10.51 11.54
C PRO A 126 -0.92 -10.10 11.33
N ALA A 127 -0.57 -9.69 10.10
CA ALA A 127 0.77 -9.21 9.78
C ALA A 127 1.10 -7.94 10.58
N VAL A 128 0.19 -6.97 10.66
CA VAL A 128 0.37 -5.74 11.46
C VAL A 128 0.53 -6.07 12.95
N VAL A 129 -0.36 -6.90 13.50
CA VAL A 129 -0.31 -7.28 14.92
C VAL A 129 1.01 -7.98 15.25
N LEU A 130 1.45 -8.92 14.42
CA LEU A 130 2.70 -9.65 14.63
C LEU A 130 3.92 -8.76 14.44
N TYR A 131 3.91 -7.86 13.45
CA TYR A 131 4.96 -6.86 13.27
C TYR A 131 5.15 -6.02 14.53
N CYS A 132 4.08 -5.40 15.01
CA CYS A 132 4.13 -4.58 16.21
C CYS A 132 4.54 -5.39 17.46
N CYS A 133 4.10 -6.64 17.57
CA CYS A 133 4.53 -7.53 18.65
C CYS A 133 6.03 -7.85 18.60
N CYS A 134 6.59 -8.03 17.39
CA CYS A 134 8.00 -8.39 17.16
C CYS A 134 8.97 -7.21 17.30
N LEU A 135 8.50 -5.96 17.32
CA LEU A 135 9.36 -4.80 17.54
C LEU A 135 10.14 -4.94 18.85
N LYS A 136 11.47 -4.98 18.76
CA LYS A 136 12.37 -5.09 19.91
C LYS A 136 12.57 -3.72 20.56
N GLU A 137 12.85 -3.69 21.86
CA GLU A 137 13.22 -2.46 22.59
C GLU A 137 12.14 -1.37 22.66
N ILE A 138 10.88 -1.70 22.33
CA ILE A 138 9.73 -0.78 22.43
C ILE A 138 8.79 -1.21 23.55
N SER A 139 8.28 -0.24 24.32
CA SER A 139 7.31 -0.50 25.40
C SER A 139 6.00 -1.07 24.86
N THR A 140 5.30 -1.89 25.65
CA THR A 140 4.02 -2.49 25.23
C THR A 140 2.98 -1.45 24.82
N LYS A 141 2.91 -0.32 25.53
CA LYS A 141 2.01 0.80 25.17
C LYS A 141 2.31 1.33 23.76
N LYS A 142 3.60 1.56 23.43
CA LYS A 142 4.02 2.00 22.10
C LYS A 142 3.74 0.95 21.02
N LYS A 143 3.85 -0.35 21.33
CA LYS A 143 3.47 -1.43 20.38
C LYS A 143 1.98 -1.39 20.04
N ILE A 144 1.12 -1.24 21.06
CA ILE A 144 -0.34 -1.13 20.91
C ILE A 144 -0.68 0.14 20.13
N ALA A 145 -0.06 1.27 20.46
CA ALA A 145 -0.23 2.53 19.73
C ALA A 145 0.19 2.43 18.26
N ASN A 146 1.33 1.80 17.98
CA ASN A 146 1.79 1.62 16.60
C ASN A 146 0.80 0.75 15.81
N ALA A 147 0.33 -0.35 16.38
CA ALA A 147 -0.70 -1.19 15.76
C ALA A 147 -1.98 -0.38 15.49
N LEU A 148 -2.42 0.45 16.43
CA LEU A 148 -3.59 1.31 16.26
C LEU A 148 -3.42 2.30 15.11
N CYS A 149 -2.30 3.03 15.05
CA CYS A 149 -2.05 3.99 13.98
C CYS A 149 -1.95 3.32 12.61
N ILE A 150 -1.25 2.19 12.49
CA ILE A 150 -1.14 1.43 11.23
C ILE A 150 -2.52 0.91 10.80
N LEU A 151 -3.30 0.36 11.73
CA LEU A 151 -4.64 -0.13 11.43
C LEU A 151 -5.63 1.00 11.11
N LEU A 152 -5.43 2.21 11.65
CA LEU A 152 -6.27 3.38 11.36
C LEU A 152 -5.80 4.21 10.18
N TYR A 153 -4.76 3.81 9.45
CA TYR A 153 -4.26 4.57 8.31
C TYR A 153 -5.37 4.80 7.24
N PRO A 154 -5.81 6.05 7.02
CA PRO A 154 -7.01 6.34 6.25
C PRO A 154 -6.84 6.03 4.77
N GLY A 155 -5.66 6.23 4.20
CA GLY A 155 -5.42 5.96 2.78
C GLY A 155 -5.73 4.51 2.38
N LEU A 156 -5.29 3.52 3.18
CA LEU A 156 -5.60 2.13 2.89
C LEU A 156 -7.08 1.80 3.13
N ILE A 157 -7.67 2.29 4.23
CA ILE A 157 -9.07 2.02 4.56
C ILE A 157 -10.00 2.59 3.47
N LEU A 158 -9.79 3.84 3.05
CA LEU A 158 -10.65 4.50 2.07
C LEU A 158 -10.55 3.84 0.70
N ILE A 159 -9.38 3.37 0.29
CA ILE A 159 -9.22 2.70 -1.00
C ILE A 159 -9.79 1.27 -0.98
N ASP A 160 -9.53 0.48 0.06
CA ASP A 160 -10.03 -0.90 0.09
C ASP A 160 -11.52 -0.96 0.45
N TYR A 161 -11.95 -0.25 1.49
CA TYR A 161 -13.32 -0.31 2.03
C TYR A 161 -14.25 0.78 1.50
N GLY A 162 -13.74 1.85 0.89
CA GLY A 162 -14.55 2.87 0.23
C GLY A 162 -14.58 2.64 -1.29
N HIS A 163 -13.46 2.94 -1.95
CA HIS A 163 -13.28 2.84 -3.40
C HIS A 163 -13.49 1.42 -3.95
N PHE A 164 -13.22 0.39 -3.14
CA PHE A 164 -13.33 -1.05 -3.44
C PHE A 164 -12.11 -1.63 -4.15
N GLN A 165 -11.12 -2.05 -3.36
CA GLN A 165 -9.90 -2.69 -3.82
C GLN A 165 -9.43 -3.74 -2.81
N TYR A 166 -8.54 -4.64 -3.25
CA TYR A 166 -7.90 -5.64 -2.40
C TYR A 166 -6.39 -5.34 -2.22
N ASN A 167 -6.01 -4.11 -1.84
CA ASN A 167 -4.59 -3.78 -1.68
C ASN A 167 -4.01 -4.38 -0.39
N SER A 168 -4.81 -4.48 0.67
CA SER A 168 -4.47 -5.11 1.95
C SER A 168 -3.88 -6.51 1.77
N VAL A 169 -4.39 -7.31 0.82
CA VAL A 169 -3.85 -8.66 0.55
C VAL A 169 -2.38 -8.59 0.09
N SER A 170 -2.11 -7.78 -0.94
CA SER A 170 -0.76 -7.58 -1.48
C SER A 170 0.19 -7.01 -0.43
N LEU A 171 -0.21 -5.90 0.20
CA LEU A 171 0.58 -5.20 1.21
C LEU A 171 0.78 -6.08 2.45
N GLY A 172 -0.20 -6.90 2.80
CA GLY A 172 -0.14 -7.86 3.91
C GLY A 172 0.87 -8.97 3.64
N PHE A 173 0.87 -9.54 2.44
CA PHE A 173 1.91 -10.49 2.03
C PHE A 173 3.30 -9.84 1.98
N ALA A 174 3.42 -8.58 1.53
CA ALA A 174 4.67 -7.85 1.58
C ALA A 174 5.16 -7.65 3.03
N LEU A 175 4.26 -7.30 3.95
CA LEU A 175 4.55 -7.18 5.38
C LEU A 175 4.94 -8.52 6.02
N TRP A 176 4.26 -9.62 5.67
CA TRP A 176 4.69 -10.97 6.03
C TRP A 176 6.09 -11.30 5.50
N GLY A 177 6.42 -10.82 4.30
CA GLY A 177 7.77 -10.88 3.75
C GLY A 177 8.79 -10.17 4.64
N VAL A 178 8.51 -8.91 5.01
CA VAL A 178 9.38 -8.11 5.90
C VAL A 178 9.54 -8.80 7.25
N LEU A 179 8.45 -9.29 7.84
CA LEU A 179 8.43 -10.05 9.09
C LEU A 179 9.31 -11.30 9.01
N GLY A 180 9.10 -12.15 8.00
CA GLY A 180 9.85 -13.40 7.84
C GLY A 180 11.34 -13.13 7.70
N VAL A 181 11.72 -12.16 6.87
CA VAL A 181 13.13 -11.78 6.66
C VAL A 181 13.76 -11.16 7.92
N SER A 182 12.97 -10.40 8.71
CA SER A 182 13.42 -9.80 9.97
C SER A 182 13.58 -10.82 11.11
N CYS A 183 12.78 -11.89 11.10
CA CYS A 183 12.82 -12.98 12.07
C CYS A 183 13.73 -14.15 11.65
N ASP A 184 14.60 -13.96 10.65
CA ASP A 184 15.48 -14.98 10.07
C ASP A 184 14.75 -16.20 9.46
N TRP A 185 13.45 -16.09 9.20
CA TRP A 185 12.66 -17.04 8.41
C TRP A 185 12.74 -16.70 6.92
N ASP A 186 13.98 -16.62 6.42
CA ASP A 186 14.30 -16.07 5.08
C ASP A 186 13.48 -16.73 3.96
N LEU A 187 13.23 -18.04 4.02
CA LEU A 187 12.45 -18.77 3.02
C LEU A 187 10.95 -18.43 3.08
N LEU A 188 10.36 -18.38 4.27
CA LEU A 188 8.94 -18.02 4.44
C LEU A 188 8.71 -16.55 4.06
N GLY A 189 9.64 -15.66 4.43
CA GLY A 189 9.61 -14.26 4.00
C GLY A 189 9.70 -14.11 2.49
N SER A 190 10.55 -14.91 1.83
CA SER A 190 10.67 -14.92 0.37
C SER A 190 9.40 -15.45 -0.32
N LEU A 191 8.81 -16.52 0.22
CA LEU A 191 7.54 -17.07 -0.26
C LEU A 191 6.43 -16.02 -0.14
N ALA A 192 6.27 -15.40 1.03
CA ALA A 192 5.26 -14.36 1.26
C ALA A 192 5.44 -13.17 0.29
N PHE A 193 6.68 -12.71 0.10
CA PHE A 193 6.94 -11.63 -0.87
C PHE A 193 6.64 -12.05 -2.32
N CYS A 194 6.92 -13.30 -2.71
CA CYS A 194 6.51 -13.82 -4.02
C CYS A 194 4.98 -13.83 -4.15
N LEU A 195 4.24 -14.21 -3.11
CA LEU A 195 2.77 -14.15 -3.11
C LEU A 195 2.27 -12.70 -3.25
N ALA A 196 2.93 -11.72 -2.62
CA ALA A 196 2.61 -10.30 -2.78
C ALA A 196 2.69 -9.86 -4.25
N VAL A 197 3.82 -10.16 -4.90
CA VAL A 197 4.06 -9.85 -6.34
C VAL A 197 3.07 -10.59 -7.25
N ASN A 198 2.73 -11.83 -6.92
CA ASN A 198 1.75 -12.62 -7.69
C ASN A 198 0.30 -12.23 -7.41
N TYR A 199 0.04 -11.44 -6.36
CA TYR A 199 -1.26 -10.86 -6.11
C TYR A 199 -1.42 -9.53 -6.84
N LYS A 200 -0.45 -8.62 -6.72
CA LYS A 200 -0.37 -7.37 -7.50
C LYS A 200 1.08 -7.12 -7.92
N GLN A 201 1.29 -7.01 -9.23
CA GLN A 201 2.62 -6.82 -9.83
C GLN A 201 3.33 -5.53 -9.36
N MET A 202 2.58 -4.55 -8.85
CA MET A 202 3.13 -3.31 -8.34
C MET A 202 4.07 -3.50 -7.13
N GLU A 203 4.01 -4.65 -6.43
CA GLU A 203 4.97 -4.96 -5.37
C GLU A 203 6.40 -5.19 -5.85
N LEU A 204 6.62 -5.25 -7.17
CA LEU A 204 7.97 -5.21 -7.73
C LEU A 204 8.75 -3.97 -7.28
N TYR A 205 8.08 -2.88 -6.89
CA TYR A 205 8.72 -1.69 -6.34
C TYR A 205 9.49 -1.97 -5.03
N HIS A 206 9.16 -3.06 -4.32
CA HIS A 206 9.87 -3.52 -3.13
C HIS A 206 10.90 -4.64 -3.43
N SER A 207 10.96 -5.14 -4.66
CA SER A 207 11.75 -6.33 -4.99
C SER A 207 13.25 -6.13 -4.81
N LEU A 208 13.78 -4.98 -5.23
CA LEU A 208 15.21 -4.69 -5.13
C LEU A 208 15.71 -4.62 -3.67
N PRO A 209 15.04 -3.91 -2.73
CA PRO A 209 15.37 -3.99 -1.32
C PRO A 209 15.39 -5.43 -0.77
N PHE A 210 14.37 -6.23 -1.06
CA PHE A 210 14.30 -7.64 -0.64
C PHE A 210 15.47 -8.45 -1.20
N PHE A 211 15.72 -8.33 -2.51
CA PHE A 211 16.80 -9.01 -3.21
C PHE A 211 18.16 -8.66 -2.61
N CYS A 212 18.49 -7.37 -2.52
CA CYS A 212 19.76 -6.89 -1.98
C CYS A 212 19.97 -7.30 -0.53
N PHE A 213 18.92 -7.26 0.30
CA PHE A 213 19.00 -7.68 1.70
C PHE A 213 19.29 -9.18 1.85
N LEU A 214 18.53 -10.03 1.16
CA LEU A 214 18.69 -11.48 1.20
C LEU A 214 20.02 -11.94 0.58
N LEU A 215 20.42 -11.32 -0.53
CA LEU A 215 21.73 -11.54 -1.14
C LEU A 215 22.85 -11.13 -0.19
N GLY A 216 22.71 -9.96 0.47
CA GLY A 216 23.64 -9.50 1.51
C GLY A 216 23.75 -10.48 2.69
N LYS A 217 22.65 -11.10 3.12
CA LYS A 217 22.65 -12.19 4.12
C LYS A 217 23.43 -13.41 3.61
N CYS A 218 23.29 -13.79 2.34
CA CYS A 218 24.05 -14.88 1.74
C CYS A 218 25.56 -14.58 1.74
N PHE A 219 25.97 -13.37 1.34
CA PHE A 219 27.36 -12.94 1.39
C PHE A 219 27.93 -12.98 2.81
N LYS A 220 27.19 -12.45 3.80
CA LYS A 220 27.61 -12.47 5.22
C LYS A 220 27.81 -13.90 5.76
N LYS A 221 27.05 -14.87 5.28
CA LYS A 221 27.18 -16.30 5.65
C LYS A 221 28.24 -17.06 4.83
N GLY A 222 28.91 -16.39 3.88
CA GLY A 222 30.00 -16.94 3.07
C GLY A 222 29.54 -17.75 1.84
N LEU A 223 29.88 -17.27 0.64
CA LEU A 223 29.50 -17.88 -0.65
C LEU A 223 30.23 -19.18 -1.00
N LYS A 224 31.24 -19.60 -0.22
CA LYS A 224 31.87 -20.92 -0.40
C LYS A 224 31.30 -22.00 0.54
N GLY A 225 30.27 -21.66 1.33
CA GLY A 225 29.72 -22.56 2.33
C GLY A 225 28.23 -22.31 2.58
N LYS A 226 27.85 -22.03 3.84
CA LYS A 226 26.45 -21.90 4.26
C LYS A 226 25.68 -20.81 3.50
N GLY A 227 26.35 -19.74 3.08
CA GLY A 227 25.76 -18.66 2.28
C GLY A 227 25.33 -19.11 0.89
N PHE A 228 26.10 -19.97 0.22
CA PHE A 228 25.72 -20.53 -1.09
C PHE A 228 24.53 -21.48 -0.97
N GLY A 229 24.53 -22.33 0.06
CA GLY A 229 23.38 -23.18 0.37
C GLY A 229 22.10 -22.37 0.64
N LEU A 230 22.20 -21.22 1.32
CA LEU A 230 21.06 -20.31 1.50
C LEU A 230 20.61 -19.69 0.18
N LEU A 231 21.54 -19.24 -0.66
CA LEU A 231 21.22 -18.67 -1.98
C LEU A 231 20.45 -19.66 -2.86
N ILE A 232 20.89 -20.92 -2.90
CA ILE A 232 20.18 -21.98 -3.65
C ILE A 232 18.77 -22.17 -3.08
N LYS A 233 18.62 -22.27 -1.75
CA LYS A 233 17.30 -22.44 -1.13
C LYS A 233 16.37 -21.28 -1.46
N LEU A 234 16.86 -20.03 -1.40
CA LEU A 234 16.09 -18.85 -1.76
C LEU A 234 15.68 -18.87 -3.24
N ALA A 235 16.63 -19.17 -4.15
CA ALA A 235 16.33 -19.28 -5.57
C ALA A 235 15.28 -20.37 -5.86
N CYS A 236 15.41 -21.55 -5.24
CA CYS A 236 14.42 -22.62 -5.32
C CYS A 236 13.05 -22.18 -4.77
N THR A 237 13.00 -21.47 -3.64
CA THR A 237 11.75 -20.95 -3.07
C THR A 237 11.07 -19.98 -4.04
N VAL A 238 11.81 -19.03 -4.61
CA VAL A 238 11.26 -18.06 -5.58
C VAL A 238 10.73 -18.79 -6.81
N VAL A 239 11.55 -19.65 -7.44
CA VAL A 239 11.16 -20.40 -8.63
C VAL A 239 9.95 -21.29 -8.35
N ALA A 240 9.93 -22.03 -7.24
CA ALA A 240 8.81 -22.88 -6.88
C ALA A 240 7.53 -22.07 -6.63
N SER A 241 7.62 -20.92 -5.94
CA SER A 241 6.46 -20.07 -5.65
C SER A 241 5.82 -19.53 -6.93
N PHE A 242 6.64 -18.96 -7.82
CA PHE A 242 6.15 -18.50 -9.13
C PHE A 242 5.64 -19.67 -9.97
N THR A 243 6.34 -20.81 -9.96
CA THR A 243 5.89 -22.00 -10.70
C THR A 243 4.52 -22.47 -10.24
N LEU A 244 4.27 -22.53 -8.93
CA LEU A 244 2.98 -22.95 -8.38
C LEU A 244 1.86 -21.95 -8.70
N CYS A 245 2.10 -20.65 -8.59
CA CYS A 245 1.11 -19.63 -8.94
C CYS A 245 0.78 -19.62 -10.45
N TRP A 246 1.75 -19.95 -11.30
CA TRP A 246 1.61 -19.86 -12.76
C TRP A 246 1.41 -21.21 -13.44
N LEU A 247 1.41 -22.32 -12.70
CA LEU A 247 1.46 -23.68 -13.25
C LEU A 247 0.44 -23.91 -14.39
N PRO A 248 -0.84 -23.51 -14.26
CA PRO A 248 -1.81 -23.73 -15.33
C PRO A 248 -1.58 -22.85 -16.57
N PHE A 249 -0.85 -21.75 -16.41
CA PHE A 249 -0.56 -20.77 -17.47
C PHE A 249 0.75 -21.05 -18.22
N PHE A 250 1.56 -22.03 -17.78
CA PHE A 250 2.76 -22.48 -18.48
C PHE A 250 2.51 -23.57 -19.53
N THR A 251 1.29 -24.08 -19.61
CA THR A 251 0.92 -25.16 -20.52
C THR A 251 1.19 -24.77 -21.99
N GLU A 252 0.94 -23.52 -22.35
CA GLU A 252 1.13 -23.00 -23.69
C GLU A 252 1.91 -21.68 -23.65
N ARG A 253 2.89 -21.53 -24.54
CA ARG A 253 3.73 -20.32 -24.62
C ARG A 253 2.89 -19.06 -24.85
N GLU A 254 1.86 -19.15 -25.67
CA GLU A 254 0.96 -18.04 -25.96
C GLU A 254 0.18 -17.60 -24.72
N GLN A 255 -0.29 -18.54 -23.92
CA GLN A 255 -0.96 -18.28 -22.65
C GLN A 255 -0.04 -17.54 -21.67
N THR A 256 1.20 -18.01 -21.51
CA THR A 256 2.19 -17.33 -20.66
C THR A 256 2.47 -15.90 -21.14
N LEU A 257 2.71 -15.72 -22.44
CA LEU A 257 3.01 -14.41 -23.04
C LEU A 257 1.82 -13.46 -22.94
N GLN A 258 0.59 -13.96 -23.10
CA GLN A 258 -0.62 -13.15 -22.98
C GLN A 258 -0.81 -12.63 -21.55
N VAL A 259 -0.65 -13.50 -20.54
CA VAL A 259 -0.72 -13.07 -19.14
C VAL A 259 0.37 -12.02 -18.87
N LEU A 260 1.62 -12.27 -19.28
CA LEU A 260 2.72 -11.32 -19.10
C LEU A 260 2.44 -9.95 -19.74
N ARG A 261 1.87 -9.91 -20.96
CA ARG A 261 1.49 -8.67 -21.64
C ARG A 261 0.38 -7.91 -20.94
N ARG A 262 -0.57 -8.60 -20.29
CA ARG A 262 -1.61 -7.96 -19.46
C ARG A 262 -1.03 -7.38 -18.17
N LEU A 263 -0.10 -8.09 -17.54
CA LEU A 263 0.56 -7.59 -16.32
C LEU A 263 1.51 -6.42 -16.59
N PHE A 264 2.27 -6.52 -17.66
CA PHE A 264 3.28 -5.55 -18.11
C PHE A 264 2.95 -5.12 -19.55
N PRO A 265 2.00 -4.21 -19.75
CA PRO A 265 1.74 -3.63 -21.07
C PRO A 265 3.01 -2.92 -21.56
N VAL A 266 3.71 -3.54 -22.52
CA VAL A 266 5.07 -3.18 -22.98
C VAL A 266 5.13 -1.80 -23.65
N ASP A 267 4.00 -1.17 -23.96
CA ASP A 267 3.91 0.22 -24.45
C ASP A 267 4.25 1.27 -23.37
N ARG A 268 4.77 0.85 -22.21
CA ARG A 268 5.04 1.70 -21.04
C ARG A 268 6.43 1.33 -20.51
N GLY A 269 7.43 2.15 -20.86
CA GLY A 269 8.84 1.89 -20.55
C GLY A 269 9.11 1.68 -19.06
N LEU A 270 9.94 0.67 -18.75
CA LEU A 270 10.30 0.26 -17.39
C LEU A 270 11.72 0.73 -17.08
N PHE A 271 11.91 1.60 -16.08
CA PHE A 271 13.22 1.92 -15.51
C PHE A 271 13.14 2.08 -13.99
N GLU A 272 14.08 1.43 -13.29
CA GLU A 272 14.29 1.42 -11.83
C GLU A 272 15.56 2.27 -11.52
N VAL A 273 15.76 3.00 -10.40
CA VAL A 273 15.88 2.54 -8.99
C VAL A 273 15.90 3.75 -8.02
N ILE A 274 15.03 3.73 -6.97
CA ILE A 274 15.13 4.12 -5.52
C ILE A 274 13.69 4.08 -4.90
N CYS A 275 13.17 2.94 -4.46
CA CYS A 275 12.46 2.00 -5.35
C CYS A 275 10.91 2.07 -5.30
N ALA A 276 10.25 2.72 -4.34
CA ALA A 276 8.79 2.88 -4.37
C ALA A 276 8.39 4.36 -4.55
N LEU A 277 8.98 5.28 -3.76
CA LEU A 277 8.70 6.71 -3.88
C LEU A 277 9.30 7.32 -5.15
N SER A 278 10.52 6.94 -5.55
CA SER A 278 11.07 7.39 -6.84
C SER A 278 10.31 6.79 -8.02
N PHE A 279 9.81 5.55 -7.92
CA PHE A 279 8.93 5.01 -8.95
C PHE A 279 7.61 5.77 -9.00
N PHE A 280 7.00 6.05 -7.86
CA PHE A 280 5.79 6.86 -7.79
C PHE A 280 5.98 8.28 -8.38
N LEU A 281 7.16 8.88 -8.22
CA LEU A 281 7.44 10.23 -8.71
C LEU A 281 7.91 10.31 -10.16
N PHE A 282 8.68 9.31 -10.62
CA PHE A 282 9.40 9.39 -11.90
C PHE A 282 9.02 8.29 -12.90
N SER A 283 8.17 7.32 -12.54
CA SER A 283 7.65 6.37 -13.51
C SER A 283 6.79 7.10 -14.54
N PHE A 284 6.89 6.65 -15.79
CA PHE A 284 6.11 7.17 -16.90
C PHE A 284 4.59 7.09 -16.65
N GLN A 285 4.16 6.08 -15.89
CA GLN A 285 2.77 5.94 -15.48
C GLN A 285 2.63 5.50 -14.04
N VAL A 286 1.85 6.29 -13.31
CA VAL A 286 1.57 6.09 -11.91
C VAL A 286 0.11 6.43 -11.67
N HIS A 287 -0.60 5.55 -10.97
CA HIS A 287 -1.94 5.84 -10.48
C HIS A 287 -1.86 6.43 -9.08
N GLU A 288 -2.78 7.34 -8.75
CA GLU A 288 -2.88 8.01 -7.43
C GLU A 288 -2.81 7.02 -6.26
N LYS A 289 -3.45 5.84 -6.40
CA LYS A 289 -3.49 4.75 -5.41
C LYS A 289 -2.13 4.08 -5.15
N SER A 290 -1.16 4.22 -6.05
CA SER A 290 0.15 3.56 -5.93
C SER A 290 0.98 4.11 -4.77
N ILE A 291 0.62 5.28 -4.24
CA ILE A 291 1.25 5.85 -3.03
C ILE A 291 1.15 4.90 -1.83
N LEU A 292 0.14 4.02 -1.78
CA LEU A 292 -0.03 3.02 -0.72
C LEU A 292 1.18 2.08 -0.57
N LEU A 293 1.91 1.82 -1.67
CA LEU A 293 3.14 1.03 -1.65
C LEU A 293 4.24 1.75 -0.84
N VAL A 294 4.29 3.07 -0.90
CA VAL A 294 5.20 3.90 -0.09
C VAL A 294 4.67 4.09 1.32
N SER A 295 3.35 4.21 1.48
CA SER A 295 2.71 4.38 2.79
C SER A 295 2.95 3.17 3.71
N LEU A 296 3.05 1.95 3.18
CA LEU A 296 3.34 0.77 4.00
C LEU A 296 4.67 0.89 4.77
N PRO A 297 5.85 1.05 4.14
CA PRO A 297 7.10 1.22 4.89
C PRO A 297 7.10 2.47 5.77
N VAL A 298 6.40 3.55 5.39
CA VAL A 298 6.24 4.75 6.24
C VAL A 298 5.43 4.44 7.52
N CYS A 299 4.36 3.63 7.40
CA CYS A 299 3.63 3.09 8.55
C CYS A 299 4.53 2.24 9.46
N LEU A 300 5.44 1.45 8.89
CA LEU A 300 6.34 0.59 9.66
C LEU A 300 7.38 1.36 10.49
N VAL A 301 7.80 2.54 10.02
CA VAL A 301 8.78 3.42 10.72
C VAL A 301 8.12 4.50 11.58
N LEU A 302 6.79 4.46 11.73
CA LEU A 302 6.02 5.46 12.49
C LEU A 302 6.50 5.59 13.94
N ASN A 303 6.95 4.49 14.56
CA ASN A 303 7.51 4.54 15.91
C ASN A 303 8.92 5.17 16.00
N GLU A 304 9.66 5.22 14.89
CA GLU A 304 11.02 5.77 14.84
C GLU A 304 11.02 7.25 14.50
N ILE A 305 10.17 7.66 13.55
CA ILE A 305 10.07 9.04 13.06
C ILE A 305 8.58 9.45 12.99
N PRO A 306 7.90 9.57 14.15
CA PRO A 306 6.44 9.75 14.19
C PRO A 306 5.96 11.03 13.51
N PHE A 307 6.71 12.13 13.63
CA PHE A 307 6.33 13.41 13.05
C PHE A 307 6.24 13.35 11.52
N MET A 308 7.35 12.96 10.87
CA MET A 308 7.40 12.91 9.41
C MET A 308 6.53 11.79 8.84
N SER A 309 6.42 10.66 9.54
CA SER A 309 5.56 9.55 9.10
C SER A 309 4.09 9.96 9.15
N THR A 310 3.65 10.61 10.23
CA THR A 310 2.27 11.12 10.33
C THR A 310 1.98 12.14 9.24
N TRP A 311 2.89 13.09 9.01
CA TRP A 311 2.73 14.10 7.95
C TRP A 311 2.65 13.47 6.57
N PHE A 312 3.56 12.53 6.24
CA PHE A 312 3.53 11.80 4.98
C PHE A 312 2.22 11.06 4.79
N LEU A 313 1.74 10.35 5.80
CA LEU A 313 0.51 9.54 5.71
C LEU A 313 -0.74 10.42 5.55
N LEU A 314 -0.78 11.60 6.17
CA LEU A 314 -1.82 12.60 5.92
C LEU A 314 -1.78 13.10 4.47
N VAL A 315 -0.59 13.50 3.98
CA VAL A 315 -0.42 13.97 2.60
C VAL A 315 -0.76 12.88 1.58
N SER A 316 -0.39 11.62 1.85
CA SER A 316 -0.72 10.49 0.98
C SER A 316 -2.21 10.24 0.86
N THR A 317 -2.98 10.56 1.90
CA THR A 317 -4.44 10.46 1.87
C THR A 317 -5.04 11.65 1.14
N PHE A 318 -4.52 12.85 1.41
CA PHE A 318 -4.91 14.08 0.71
C PHE A 318 -4.64 14.02 -0.80
N SER A 319 -3.55 13.39 -1.23
CA SER A 319 -3.22 13.25 -2.65
C SER A 319 -4.25 12.43 -3.44
N MET A 320 -5.06 11.62 -2.75
CA MET A 320 -6.14 10.83 -3.34
C MET A 320 -7.51 11.53 -3.22
N LEU A 321 -7.56 12.77 -2.72
CA LEU A 321 -8.82 13.51 -2.55
C LEU A 321 -9.66 13.59 -3.83
N PRO A 322 -9.12 13.90 -5.04
CA PRO A 322 -9.94 13.98 -6.24
C PRO A 322 -10.65 12.67 -6.56
N LEU A 323 -9.95 11.54 -6.40
CA LEU A 323 -10.52 10.19 -6.54
C LEU A 323 -11.64 9.95 -5.51
N LEU A 324 -11.40 10.28 -4.25
CA LEU A 324 -12.38 10.09 -3.17
C LEU A 324 -13.62 10.96 -3.36
N LEU A 325 -13.47 12.19 -3.86
CA LEU A 325 -14.60 13.06 -4.20
C LEU A 325 -15.42 12.48 -5.35
N LYS A 326 -14.77 11.93 -6.38
CA LYS A 326 -15.45 11.28 -7.51
C LYS A 326 -16.33 10.11 -7.08
N ASP A 327 -15.98 9.44 -5.99
CA ASP A 327 -16.71 8.30 -5.44
C ASP A 327 -17.59 8.65 -4.23
N GLU A 328 -17.81 9.95 -3.96
CA GLU A 328 -18.67 10.44 -2.87
C GLU A 328 -18.18 10.01 -1.46
N LEU A 329 -16.87 9.87 -1.30
CA LEU A 329 -16.21 9.43 -0.06
C LEU A 329 -15.67 10.58 0.79
N LEU A 330 -16.16 11.80 0.61
CA LEU A 330 -15.70 12.97 1.38
C LEU A 330 -15.89 12.77 2.88
N MET A 331 -17.10 12.42 3.32
CA MET A 331 -17.41 12.26 4.75
C MET A 331 -16.54 11.18 5.42
N PRO A 332 -16.45 9.93 4.91
CA PRO A 332 -15.55 8.95 5.50
C PRO A 332 -14.07 9.40 5.44
N SER A 333 -13.65 10.15 4.41
CA SER A 333 -12.28 10.67 4.36
C SER A 333 -11.97 11.64 5.50
N VAL A 334 -12.85 12.62 5.76
CA VAL A 334 -12.66 13.60 6.84
C VAL A 334 -12.61 12.92 8.20
N VAL A 335 -13.56 12.02 8.48
CA VAL A 335 -13.62 11.30 9.77
C VAL A 335 -12.39 10.44 10.00
N THR A 336 -11.97 9.66 9.00
CA THR A 336 -10.82 8.76 9.15
C THR A 336 -9.50 9.51 9.25
N VAL A 337 -9.33 10.61 8.49
CA VAL A 337 -8.16 11.50 8.61
C VAL A 337 -8.08 12.13 9.99
N MET A 338 -9.19 12.64 10.52
CA MET A 338 -9.25 13.20 11.87
C MET A 338 -8.96 12.14 12.93
N ALA A 339 -9.57 10.96 12.85
CA ALA A 339 -9.35 9.86 13.79
C ALA A 339 -7.89 9.40 13.80
N PHE A 340 -7.28 9.25 12.62
CA PHE A 340 -5.87 8.91 12.48
C PHE A 340 -4.96 9.99 13.07
N PHE A 341 -5.23 11.26 12.76
CA PHE A 341 -4.46 12.39 13.30
C PHE A 341 -4.51 12.43 14.84
N ILE A 342 -5.70 12.29 15.41
CA ILE A 342 -5.90 12.26 16.87
C ILE A 342 -5.17 11.07 17.48
N ALA A 343 -5.22 9.89 16.87
CA ALA A 343 -4.49 8.72 17.35
C ALA A 343 -2.98 8.97 17.36
N CYS A 344 -2.42 9.47 16.26
CA CYS A 344 -1.00 9.79 16.16
C CYS A 344 -0.57 10.86 17.19
N ALA A 345 -1.34 11.94 17.33
CA ALA A 345 -1.06 13.02 18.27
C ALA A 345 -1.17 12.59 19.74
N SER A 346 -2.06 11.62 20.05
CA SER A 346 -2.27 11.14 21.41
C SER A 346 -1.16 10.19 21.89
N PHE A 347 -0.61 9.38 20.99
CA PHE A 347 0.35 8.34 21.35
C PHE A 347 1.80 8.66 21.00
N PHE A 348 2.02 9.62 20.11
CA PHE A 348 3.34 10.08 19.72
C PHE A 348 3.47 11.58 20.01
N PRO A 349 4.64 12.06 20.47
CA PRO A 349 4.87 13.48 20.76
C PRO A 349 5.09 14.26 19.46
N VAL A 350 4.13 14.21 18.53
CA VAL A 350 4.21 14.83 17.20
C VAL A 350 4.44 16.35 17.32
N PHE A 351 3.96 16.98 18.40
CA PHE A 351 3.97 18.45 18.52
C PHE A 351 4.73 19.02 19.73
N GLU A 352 5.20 18.18 20.65
CA GLU A 352 5.75 18.67 21.91
C GLU A 352 7.21 19.15 21.78
N LYS A 353 8.05 18.50 20.96
CA LYS A 353 9.47 18.88 20.79
C LYS A 353 10.04 18.53 19.41
N THR A 354 9.81 19.33 18.36
CA THR A 354 10.51 19.12 17.09
C THR A 354 12.01 19.42 17.22
N SER A 355 12.81 18.43 17.59
CA SER A 355 14.27 18.51 17.73
C SER A 355 14.99 17.87 16.55
N GLU A 356 16.26 18.22 16.32
CA GLU A 356 17.07 17.59 15.27
C GLU A 356 17.31 16.10 15.53
N GLU A 357 17.23 15.65 16.78
CA GLU A 357 17.35 14.24 17.16
C GLU A 357 16.10 13.46 16.80
N GLU A 358 14.91 14.00 17.12
CA GLU A 358 13.63 13.38 16.80
C GLU A 358 13.36 13.30 15.30
N LEU A 359 13.89 14.26 14.53
CA LEU A 359 13.86 14.23 13.07
C LEU A 359 14.97 13.35 12.45
N GLN A 360 15.85 12.76 13.25
CA GLN A 360 17.05 12.03 12.81
C GLN A 360 17.99 12.85 11.91
N LEU A 361 17.96 14.18 12.01
CA LEU A 361 18.75 15.10 11.18
C LEU A 361 20.00 15.64 11.88
N LYS A 362 20.23 15.33 13.16
CA LYS A 362 21.37 15.86 13.95
C LYS A 362 22.71 15.75 13.24
N SER A 363 23.05 14.58 12.70
CA SER A 363 24.34 14.38 12.06
C SER A 363 24.48 15.15 10.73
N PHE A 364 23.38 15.30 9.98
CA PHE A 364 23.33 16.14 8.79
C PHE A 364 23.48 17.62 9.17
N SER A 365 22.69 18.10 10.14
CA SER A 365 22.76 19.47 10.65
C SER A 365 24.16 19.85 11.11
N ILE A 366 24.85 18.99 11.87
CA ILE A 366 26.24 19.23 12.31
C ILE A 366 27.18 19.43 11.11
N SER A 367 26.99 18.65 10.05
CA SER A 367 27.85 18.68 8.88
C SER A 367 27.60 19.90 8.00
N VAL A 368 26.34 20.32 7.89
CA VAL A 368 25.97 21.57 7.21
C VAL A 368 26.44 22.78 8.00
N ARG A 369 26.32 22.76 9.34
CA ARG A 369 26.81 23.84 10.22
C ARG A 369 28.30 24.13 10.09
N LYS A 370 29.09 23.16 9.62
CA LYS A 370 30.51 23.36 9.28
C LYS A 370 30.71 24.38 8.15
N TYR A 371 29.75 24.47 7.22
CA TYR A 371 29.78 25.39 6.07
C TYR A 371 28.82 26.59 6.24
N LEU A 372 27.73 26.42 6.97
CA LEU A 372 26.69 27.42 7.24
C LEU A 372 26.38 27.48 8.75
N PRO A 373 27.11 28.31 9.54
CA PRO A 373 27.00 28.33 11.00
C PRO A 373 25.59 28.67 11.53
N CYS A 374 24.81 29.45 10.77
CA CYS A 374 23.43 29.84 11.12
C CYS A 374 22.38 28.73 10.89
N PHE A 375 22.77 27.51 10.53
CA PHE A 375 21.85 26.40 10.22
C PHE A 375 21.29 25.74 11.51
N THR A 376 20.60 26.51 12.35
CA THR A 376 19.92 26.05 13.58
C THR A 376 18.40 26.12 13.48
N PHE A 377 17.87 26.75 12.42
CA PHE A 377 16.44 26.98 12.22
C PHE A 377 15.69 25.81 11.54
N LEU A 378 16.38 24.75 11.13
CA LEU A 378 15.79 23.67 10.32
C LEU A 378 14.57 23.00 10.96
N PRO A 379 14.58 22.60 12.25
CA PRO A 379 13.40 22.00 12.88
C PRO A 379 12.21 22.95 12.94
N LYS A 380 12.46 24.25 13.17
CA LYS A 380 11.42 25.28 13.16
C LYS A 380 10.82 25.43 11.76
N ILE A 381 11.66 25.48 10.72
CA ILE A 381 11.21 25.54 9.32
C ILE A 381 10.32 24.34 9.00
N ILE A 382 10.74 23.12 9.35
CA ILE A 382 9.97 21.89 9.15
C ILE A 382 8.62 21.96 9.88
N GLN A 383 8.59 22.47 11.10
CA GLN A 383 7.36 22.66 11.86
C GLN A 383 6.43 23.69 11.21
N TYR A 384 6.95 24.83 10.73
CA TYR A 384 6.16 25.81 9.98
C TYR A 384 5.60 25.20 8.69
N LEU A 385 6.42 24.46 7.94
CA LEU A 385 5.98 23.77 6.72
C LEU A 385 4.86 22.76 6.99
N PHE A 386 4.91 22.06 8.12
CA PHE A 386 3.83 21.15 8.51
C PHE A 386 2.51 21.90 8.73
N PHE A 387 2.52 23.01 9.49
CA PHE A 387 1.29 23.78 9.75
C PHE A 387 0.75 24.44 8.49
N THR A 388 1.61 25.02 7.65
CA THR A 388 1.18 25.60 6.38
C THR A 388 0.65 24.54 5.42
N SER A 389 1.27 23.35 5.40
CA SER A 389 0.76 22.18 4.67
C SER A 389 -0.64 21.79 5.12
N GLY A 390 -0.86 21.64 6.44
CA GLY A 390 -2.17 21.31 7.00
C GLY A 390 -3.25 22.32 6.62
N ILE A 391 -2.96 23.62 6.75
CA ILE A 391 -3.88 24.70 6.35
C ILE A 391 -4.16 24.64 4.85
N ALA A 392 -3.13 24.47 4.02
CA ALA A 392 -3.29 24.39 2.58
C ALA A 392 -4.16 23.19 2.16
N MET A 393 -3.96 22.02 2.77
CA MET A 393 -4.78 20.83 2.50
C MET A 393 -6.25 21.05 2.88
N VAL A 394 -6.53 21.65 4.04
CA VAL A 394 -7.90 21.97 4.47
C VAL A 394 -8.54 22.99 3.53
N LEU A 395 -7.85 24.07 3.20
CA LEU A 395 -8.37 25.10 2.29
C LEU A 395 -8.64 24.54 0.90
N LEU A 396 -7.72 23.75 0.33
CA LEU A 396 -7.93 23.11 -0.97
C LEU A 396 -9.08 22.11 -0.94
N THR A 397 -9.26 21.37 0.16
CA THR A 397 -10.41 20.48 0.33
C THR A 397 -11.71 21.27 0.35
N LEU A 398 -11.78 22.36 1.10
CA LEU A 398 -12.96 23.24 1.15
C LEU A 398 -13.25 23.87 -0.20
N MET A 399 -12.23 24.35 -0.92
CA MET A 399 -12.38 24.92 -2.25
C MET A 399 -12.88 23.87 -3.26
N ALA A 400 -12.31 22.66 -3.24
CA ALA A 400 -12.71 21.58 -4.16
C ALA A 400 -14.16 21.09 -3.94
N VAL A 401 -14.72 21.30 -2.75
CA VAL A 401 -16.07 20.86 -2.38
C VAL A 401 -17.10 21.98 -2.51
N THR A 402 -16.72 23.24 -2.26
CA THR A 402 -17.68 24.36 -2.20
C THR A 402 -17.67 25.26 -3.43
N LEU A 403 -16.60 25.26 -4.22
CA LEU A 403 -16.47 26.12 -5.39
C LEU A 403 -16.56 25.31 -6.67
N ASP A 404 -17.28 25.83 -7.64
CA ASP A 404 -17.23 25.32 -9.01
C ASP A 404 -15.89 25.72 -9.65
N PRO A 405 -15.21 24.80 -10.36
CA PRO A 405 -13.99 25.14 -11.07
C PRO A 405 -14.31 26.15 -12.19
N PRO A 406 -13.40 27.11 -12.48
CA PRO A 406 -13.58 28.04 -13.59
C PRO A 406 -13.79 27.27 -14.91
N GLN A 407 -14.73 27.71 -15.75
CA GLN A 407 -15.06 27.01 -17.02
C GLN A 407 -13.85 26.78 -17.94
N LYS A 408 -12.85 27.67 -17.89
CA LYS A 408 -11.60 27.54 -18.67
C LYS A 408 -10.63 26.49 -18.11
N LEU A 409 -10.80 26.09 -16.84
CA LEU A 409 -9.91 25.19 -16.10
C LEU A 409 -10.77 24.20 -15.27
N PRO A 410 -11.47 23.25 -15.92
CA PRO A 410 -12.38 22.33 -15.24
C PRO A 410 -11.69 21.44 -14.20
N ASP A 411 -10.42 21.11 -14.41
CA ASP A 411 -9.64 20.24 -13.52
C ASP A 411 -8.76 21.01 -12.52
N LEU A 412 -8.98 22.32 -12.35
CA LEU A 412 -8.10 23.21 -11.56
C LEU A 412 -7.80 22.65 -10.17
N PHE A 413 -8.83 22.27 -9.41
CA PHE A 413 -8.65 21.79 -8.04
C PHE A 413 -7.91 20.46 -7.98
N SER A 414 -8.22 19.53 -8.89
CA SER A 414 -7.50 18.26 -9.02
C SER A 414 -6.01 18.49 -9.30
N VAL A 415 -5.69 19.39 -10.25
CA VAL A 415 -4.32 19.75 -10.59
C VAL A 415 -3.60 20.42 -9.40
N LEU A 416 -4.27 21.30 -8.66
CA LEU A 416 -3.70 21.93 -7.47
C LEU A 416 -3.39 20.92 -6.37
N VAL A 417 -4.30 19.98 -6.09
CA VAL A 417 -4.08 18.89 -5.13
C VAL A 417 -2.88 18.05 -5.54
N CYS A 418 -2.79 17.67 -6.83
CA CYS A 418 -1.66 16.92 -7.37
C CYS A 418 -0.34 17.69 -7.25
N PHE A 419 -0.33 18.98 -7.60
CA PHE A 419 0.84 19.83 -7.52
C PHE A 419 1.35 19.98 -6.09
N VAL A 420 0.46 20.31 -5.15
CA VAL A 420 0.81 20.43 -3.72
C VAL A 420 1.32 19.10 -3.19
N SER A 421 0.66 17.99 -3.50
CA SER A 421 1.10 16.65 -3.06
C SER A 421 2.47 16.27 -3.63
N CYS A 422 2.73 16.57 -4.91
CA CYS A 422 4.01 16.32 -5.55
C CYS A 422 5.16 17.06 -4.85
N MET A 423 4.97 18.34 -4.52
CA MET A 423 5.98 19.12 -3.78
C MET A 423 6.32 18.48 -2.42
N HIS A 424 5.31 17.98 -1.71
CA HIS A 424 5.52 17.25 -0.46
C HIS A 424 6.28 15.94 -0.68
N PHE A 425 5.90 15.15 -1.67
CA PHE A 425 6.56 13.88 -1.95
C PHE A 425 8.03 14.05 -2.38
N LEU A 426 8.36 15.10 -3.14
CA LEU A 426 9.75 15.48 -3.43
C LEU A 426 10.52 15.87 -2.17
N PHE A 427 9.89 16.63 -1.26
CA PHE A 427 10.46 16.96 0.04
C PHE A 427 10.72 15.70 0.88
N PHE A 428 9.76 14.78 0.98
CA PHE A 428 9.91 13.54 1.72
C PHE A 428 10.96 12.61 1.09
N LEU A 429 11.03 12.55 -0.24
CA LEU A 429 12.08 11.82 -0.95
C LEU A 429 13.46 12.34 -0.54
N LEU A 430 13.67 13.66 -0.55
CA LEU A 430 14.92 14.26 -0.11
C LEU A 430 15.20 13.92 1.37
N TYR A 431 14.21 14.08 2.23
CA TYR A 431 14.32 13.80 3.66
C TYR A 431 14.75 12.35 3.96
N PHE A 432 14.05 11.35 3.40
CA PHE A 432 14.38 9.95 3.62
C PHE A 432 15.76 9.57 3.06
N ASN A 433 16.16 10.14 1.91
CA ASN A 433 17.51 9.95 1.38
C ASN A 433 18.59 10.53 2.30
N ILE A 434 18.36 11.71 2.89
CA ILE A 434 19.29 12.31 3.87
C ILE A 434 19.48 11.37 5.06
N ILE A 435 18.40 10.82 5.61
CA ILE A 435 18.46 9.87 6.74
C ILE A 435 19.28 8.63 6.36
N ILE A 436 18.94 7.98 5.26
CA ILE A 436 19.61 6.73 4.83
C ILE A 436 21.12 6.96 4.62
N MET A 437 21.49 8.06 3.95
CA MET A 437 22.88 8.37 3.66
C MET A 437 23.69 8.71 4.91
N TRP A 438 23.08 9.41 5.87
CA TRP A 438 23.81 9.94 7.01
C TRP A 438 23.83 9.02 8.22
N ASP A 439 22.80 8.19 8.40
CA ASP A 439 22.78 7.17 9.46
C ASP A 439 23.80 6.03 9.17
N SER A 440 23.98 5.68 7.90
CA SER A 440 25.00 4.72 7.44
C SER A 440 26.45 5.11 7.78
N LYS A 441 26.76 6.42 7.81
CA LYS A 441 28.09 6.92 8.22
C LYS A 441 28.38 6.68 9.71
N ASN A 442 27.36 6.73 10.56
CA ASN A 442 27.51 6.50 12.00
C ASN A 442 27.76 5.02 12.31
N GLY A 443 27.11 4.09 11.59
CA GLY A 443 27.36 2.65 11.72
C GLY A 443 28.79 2.23 11.35
N ARG A 444 29.40 2.88 10.35
CA ARG A 444 30.83 2.68 10.00
C ARG A 444 31.79 3.24 11.05
N ASN A 445 31.45 4.37 11.68
CA ASN A 445 32.27 4.95 12.75
C ASN A 445 32.16 4.15 14.06
N ARG A 446 30.99 3.62 14.42
CA ARG A 446 30.83 2.71 15.58
C ARG A 446 31.61 1.40 15.42
N LYS A 447 31.72 0.86 14.19
CA LYS A 447 32.53 -0.34 13.90
C LYS A 447 34.04 -0.12 13.86
N LYS A 448 34.51 1.13 13.91
CA LYS A 448 35.95 1.45 14.00
C LYS A 448 36.42 1.73 15.43
N VAL A 449 35.50 1.76 16.40
CA VAL A 449 35.74 2.09 17.81
C VAL A 449 35.55 0.87 18.73
N ASN A 450 35.07 -0.25 18.19
CA ASN A 450 35.13 -1.59 18.78
C ASN A 450 36.04 -2.47 17.92
#